data_AF-A0A8H3BQP1-F1
#
_entry.id   AF-A0A8H3BQP1-F1
#
_cell.length_a   1.000
_cell.length_b   1.000
_cell.length_c   1.000
_cell.angle_alpha   90.00
_cell.angle_beta   90.00
_cell.angle_gamma   90.00
#
_symmetry.space_group_name_H-M   'P 1'
#
loop_
_entity.id
_entity.type
_entity.pdbx_description
1 polymer ?
#
loop_
_entity_poly.entity_id
_entity_poly.type
_entity_poly.pdbx_seq_one_letter_code
_entity_poly.pdbx_strand_id
1 'polypeptide(L)'
;MFSTTRYVMFLWAALLVVLPGVLSAPTKRAECSNPMIRREWSTLSQEKRDSFHKAVKCLQDKPSIVESDGVSKTLYDDYSYVHFTINQTIHKVAAFYPWHRYFLLIRERDLSECGYSDGIPYWDWTRDAGSVSNFKNSKIFDPDTGFGGTGYPEGDNSTASCVENGPYAGLRVNFPEPHCLRRSFNLTAELPGNWTSSVVNKILEYPDYISFWNNSERIPHDNIHRAIGGDVRRQYSPNEPLFFVHHATIDRLWTRWQGRNETRLQDYSGNSVQNTTANTAELDDTMKYLGLAEDRPVASLMDTLSNGLCYKYDDDEE
;
A
#
# COMPACT_ATOMS: atom_id res chain seq x y z
N MET A 1 34.13 11.81 90.95
CA MET A 1 33.03 11.11 90.25
C MET A 1 33.00 11.64 88.83
N PHE A 2 33.28 10.77 87.86
CA PHE A 2 33.51 11.09 86.45
C PHE A 2 32.22 11.51 85.74
N SER A 3 32.30 12.43 84.78
CA SER A 3 31.36 12.43 83.65
C SER A 3 32.01 13.03 82.40
N THR A 4 32.35 12.16 81.47
CA THR A 4 32.85 12.47 80.12
C THR A 4 31.70 12.34 79.14
N THR A 5 31.26 13.45 78.55
CA THR A 5 30.22 13.45 77.52
C THR A 5 30.84 13.08 76.17
N ARG A 6 30.54 11.87 75.68
CA ARG A 6 30.88 11.40 74.33
C ARG A 6 29.93 12.02 73.30
N TYR A 7 30.50 12.68 72.29
CA TYR A 7 29.78 13.00 71.05
C TYR A 7 29.72 11.75 70.15
N VAL A 8 28.53 11.32 69.78
CA VAL A 8 28.31 10.27 68.78
C VAL A 8 27.93 10.95 67.46
N MET A 9 28.83 10.93 66.48
CA MET A 9 28.50 11.29 65.10
C MET A 9 27.79 10.11 64.44
N PHE A 10 26.54 10.31 64.02
CA PHE A 10 25.83 9.36 63.16
C PHE A 10 26.22 9.61 61.70
N LEU A 11 27.11 8.76 61.16
CA LEU A 11 27.36 8.65 59.73
C LEU A 11 26.19 7.87 59.10
N TRP A 12 25.32 8.57 58.39
CA TRP A 12 24.33 7.95 57.51
C TRP A 12 25.04 7.47 56.24
N ALA A 13 25.33 6.18 56.17
CA ALA A 13 25.72 5.53 54.92
C ALA A 13 24.46 5.34 54.06
N ALA A 14 24.28 6.17 53.03
CA ALA A 14 23.27 5.95 52.01
C ALA A 14 23.65 4.70 51.20
N LEU A 15 22.93 3.59 51.41
CA LEU A 15 22.99 2.44 50.52
C LEU A 15 22.37 2.85 49.18
N LEU A 16 23.20 3.11 48.18
CA LEU A 16 22.79 3.10 46.78
C LEU A 16 22.43 1.65 46.42
N VAL A 17 21.13 1.32 46.52
CA VAL A 17 20.60 0.10 45.91
C VAL A 17 20.66 0.31 44.40
N VAL A 18 21.74 -0.21 43.79
CA VAL A 18 21.78 -0.43 42.35
C VAL A 18 20.77 -1.53 42.08
N LEU A 19 19.54 -1.14 41.71
CA LEU A 19 18.61 -2.07 41.10
C LEU A 19 19.29 -2.59 39.83
N PRO A 20 19.55 -3.90 39.69
CA PRO A 20 19.94 -4.42 38.40
C PRO A 20 18.79 -4.08 37.47
N GLY A 21 19.08 -3.20 36.48
CA GLY A 21 18.16 -2.94 35.40
C GLY A 21 17.79 -4.28 34.83
N VAL A 22 16.54 -4.69 35.04
CA VAL A 22 15.99 -5.84 34.36
C VAL A 22 16.02 -5.43 32.89
N LEU A 23 17.04 -5.90 32.18
CA LEU A 23 17.01 -6.00 30.74
C LEU A 23 15.78 -6.84 30.46
N SER A 24 14.64 -6.18 30.24
CA SER A 24 13.46 -6.83 29.71
C SER A 24 13.94 -7.52 28.44
N ALA A 25 13.98 -8.86 28.48
CA ALA A 25 14.14 -9.65 27.28
C ALA A 25 13.13 -9.09 26.25
N PRO A 26 13.51 -8.94 24.97
CA PRO A 26 12.59 -8.45 23.96
C PRO A 26 11.30 -9.27 24.09
N THR A 27 10.20 -8.58 24.46
CA THR A 27 8.90 -9.21 24.60
C THR A 27 8.63 -9.93 23.28
N LYS A 28 8.45 -11.26 23.34
CA LYS A 28 8.04 -12.05 22.18
C LYS A 28 6.96 -11.26 21.46
N ARG A 29 7.22 -10.97 20.18
CA ARG A 29 6.32 -10.30 19.24
C ARG A 29 4.90 -10.78 19.54
N ALA A 30 3.96 -9.87 19.76
CA ALA A 30 2.55 -10.24 19.80
C ALA A 30 2.18 -10.67 18.38
N GLU A 31 2.47 -11.94 18.07
CA GLU A 31 2.28 -12.50 16.74
C GLU A 31 0.79 -12.60 16.47
N CYS A 32 0.37 -11.98 15.37
CA CYS A 32 -0.91 -12.25 14.73
C CYS A 32 -1.12 -13.77 14.60
N SER A 33 -2.11 -14.31 15.33
CA SER A 33 -2.35 -15.75 15.41
C SER A 33 -3.08 -16.33 14.21
N ASN A 34 -3.83 -15.50 13.47
CA ASN A 34 -4.60 -15.92 12.30
C ASN A 34 -4.54 -14.84 11.21
N PRO A 35 -3.43 -14.74 10.47
CA PRO A 35 -3.27 -13.70 9.46
C PRO A 35 -4.23 -13.89 8.29
N MET A 36 -4.81 -12.79 7.83
CA MET A 36 -5.49 -12.73 6.54
C MET A 36 -4.48 -13.08 5.43
N ILE A 37 -4.87 -13.94 4.48
CA ILE A 37 -3.99 -14.31 3.37
C ILE A 37 -4.43 -13.56 2.11
N ARG A 38 -3.59 -12.66 1.62
CA ARG A 38 -3.73 -12.02 0.30
C ARG A 38 -3.19 -12.98 -0.76
N ARG A 39 -3.98 -13.20 -1.81
CA ARG A 39 -3.71 -14.23 -2.82
C ARG A 39 -3.55 -13.64 -4.21
N GLU A 40 -2.82 -14.36 -5.06
CA GLU A 40 -2.68 -13.96 -6.46
C GLU A 40 -4.03 -14.09 -7.19
N TRP A 41 -4.43 -13.07 -7.95
CA TRP A 41 -5.74 -12.97 -8.61
C TRP A 41 -6.14 -14.22 -9.42
N SER A 42 -5.20 -14.78 -10.18
CA SER A 42 -5.47 -15.95 -11.04
C SER A 42 -5.71 -17.23 -10.24
N THR A 43 -5.35 -17.28 -8.97
CA THR A 43 -5.62 -18.41 -8.07
C THR A 43 -7.01 -18.38 -7.44
N LEU A 44 -7.69 -17.23 -7.47
CA LEU A 44 -9.05 -17.11 -6.95
C LEU A 44 -10.06 -17.89 -7.81
N SER A 45 -11.08 -18.46 -7.15
CA SER A 45 -12.25 -18.99 -7.86
C SER A 45 -13.06 -17.85 -8.49
N GLN A 46 -13.85 -18.16 -9.52
CA GLN A 46 -14.70 -17.16 -10.16
C GLN A 46 -15.67 -16.51 -9.17
N GLU A 47 -16.24 -17.28 -8.25
CA GLU A 47 -17.12 -16.75 -7.19
C GLU A 47 -16.44 -15.67 -6.34
N LYS A 48 -15.16 -15.87 -5.98
CA LYS A 48 -14.40 -14.88 -5.21
C LYS A 48 -14.10 -13.63 -6.04
N ARG A 49 -13.80 -13.78 -7.33
CA ARG A 49 -13.59 -12.65 -8.26
C ARG A 49 -14.88 -11.83 -8.42
N ASP A 50 -16.01 -12.50 -8.63
CA ASP A 50 -17.32 -11.87 -8.75
C ASP A 50 -17.70 -11.14 -7.46
N SER A 51 -17.45 -11.76 -6.30
CA SER A 51 -17.67 -11.14 -4.99
C SER A 51 -16.82 -9.88 -4.79
N PHE A 52 -15.53 -9.92 -5.17
CA PHE A 52 -14.65 -8.76 -5.14
C PHE A 52 -15.21 -7.62 -6.00
N HIS A 53 -15.55 -7.88 -7.26
CA HIS A 53 -16.11 -6.88 -8.17
C HIS A 53 -17.44 -6.30 -7.66
N LYS A 54 -18.30 -7.14 -7.08
CA LYS A 54 -19.56 -6.70 -6.46
C LYS A 54 -19.29 -5.77 -5.28
N ALA A 55 -18.35 -6.12 -4.40
CA ALA A 55 -18.02 -5.29 -3.25
C ALA A 55 -17.41 -3.95 -3.65
N VAL A 56 -16.54 -3.92 -4.67
CA VAL A 56 -15.99 -2.68 -5.23
C VAL A 56 -17.11 -1.73 -5.71
N LYS A 57 -18.11 -2.26 -6.42
CA LYS A 57 -19.25 -1.45 -6.91
C LYS A 57 -20.15 -0.97 -5.78
N CYS A 58 -20.35 -1.78 -4.74
CA CYS A 58 -21.11 -1.39 -3.54
C CYS A 58 -20.57 -0.13 -2.86
N LEU A 59 -19.26 0.15 -2.96
CA LEU A 59 -18.67 1.37 -2.42
C LEU A 59 -19.17 2.64 -3.13
N GLN A 60 -19.72 2.54 -4.34
CA GLN A 60 -20.36 3.67 -5.03
C GLN A 60 -21.72 4.03 -4.42
N ASP A 61 -22.35 3.11 -3.69
CA ASP A 61 -23.64 3.32 -3.04
C ASP A 61 -23.50 3.83 -1.60
N LYS A 62 -22.28 3.76 -1.05
CA LYS A 62 -21.98 4.28 0.28
C LYS A 62 -21.69 5.79 0.22
N PRO A 63 -22.26 6.60 1.12
CA PRO A 63 -21.96 8.03 1.17
C PRO A 63 -20.49 8.28 1.48
N SER A 64 -19.95 9.37 0.95
CA SER A 64 -18.63 9.88 1.34
C SER A 64 -18.55 10.12 2.85
N ILE A 65 -17.39 9.82 3.44
CA ILE A 65 -17.10 10.04 4.86
C ILE A 65 -16.02 11.12 5.08
N VAL A 66 -15.43 11.64 4.00
CA VAL A 66 -14.38 12.65 4.08
C VAL A 66 -14.97 14.05 3.88
N GLU A 67 -14.49 15.00 4.68
CA GLU A 67 -14.85 16.41 4.56
C GLU A 67 -14.21 17.00 3.30
N SER A 68 -14.96 17.04 2.20
CA SER A 68 -14.49 17.45 0.87
C SER A 68 -15.29 18.58 0.24
N ASP A 69 -16.13 19.27 1.03
CA ASP A 69 -17.06 20.31 0.56
C ASP A 69 -17.96 19.85 -0.61
N GLY A 70 -18.34 18.56 -0.60
CA GLY A 70 -19.21 17.95 -1.62
C GLY A 70 -18.52 17.55 -2.92
N VAL A 71 -17.19 17.66 -3.00
CA VAL A 71 -16.38 17.18 -4.14
C VAL A 71 -16.40 15.65 -4.20
N SER A 72 -16.14 14.99 -3.08
CA SER A 72 -16.35 13.55 -2.95
C SER A 72 -17.80 13.26 -2.61
N LYS A 73 -18.43 12.33 -3.35
CA LYS A 73 -19.86 12.02 -3.19
C LYS A 73 -20.09 10.65 -2.55
N THR A 74 -19.17 9.73 -2.76
CA THR A 74 -19.30 8.34 -2.37
C THR A 74 -18.02 7.89 -1.65
N LEU A 75 -18.12 6.84 -0.84
CA LEU A 75 -16.94 6.22 -0.24
C LEU A 75 -15.94 5.74 -1.32
N TYR A 76 -16.44 5.38 -2.52
CA TYR A 76 -15.58 5.09 -3.66
C TYR A 76 -14.73 6.29 -4.08
N ASP A 77 -15.33 7.49 -4.15
CA ASP A 77 -14.65 8.73 -4.55
C ASP A 77 -13.63 9.19 -3.49
N ASP A 78 -13.85 8.88 -2.21
CA ASP A 78 -12.99 9.30 -1.09
C ASP A 78 -11.54 8.85 -1.27
N TYR A 79 -11.33 7.64 -1.76
CA TYR A 79 -9.99 7.10 -2.02
C TYR A 79 -9.22 7.97 -3.02
N SER A 80 -9.87 8.33 -4.13
CA SER A 80 -9.25 9.17 -5.16
C SER A 80 -9.06 10.60 -4.68
N TYR A 81 -10.01 11.14 -3.91
CA TYR A 81 -9.93 12.47 -3.33
C TYR A 81 -8.74 12.58 -2.37
N VAL A 82 -8.63 11.66 -1.40
CA VAL A 82 -7.53 11.67 -0.42
C VAL A 82 -6.19 11.48 -1.11
N HIS A 83 -6.07 10.45 -1.96
CA HIS A 83 -4.83 10.16 -2.69
C HIS A 83 -4.36 11.34 -3.55
N PHE A 84 -5.28 12.03 -4.23
CA PHE A 84 -4.98 13.24 -4.98
C PHE A 84 -4.51 14.38 -4.07
N THR A 85 -5.24 14.63 -2.98
CA THR A 85 -5.04 15.80 -2.11
C THR A 85 -3.69 15.79 -1.42
N ILE A 86 -3.25 14.63 -0.93
CA ILE A 86 -1.97 14.48 -0.20
C ILE A 86 -0.86 13.85 -1.05
N ASN A 87 -1.00 13.86 -2.38
CA ASN A 87 -0.07 13.22 -3.31
C ASN A 87 1.41 13.56 -3.03
N GLN A 88 1.71 14.81 -2.65
CA GLN A 88 3.08 15.28 -2.40
C GLN A 88 3.73 14.70 -1.13
N THR A 89 2.95 14.10 -0.23
CA THR A 89 3.45 13.49 1.01
C THR A 89 3.28 11.97 1.01
N ILE A 90 2.90 11.37 -0.12
CA ILE A 90 2.72 9.91 -0.26
C ILE A 90 3.40 9.30 -1.50
N HIS A 91 3.85 10.12 -2.46
CA HIS A 91 4.63 9.68 -3.63
C HIS A 91 5.98 10.36 -3.71
N LYS A 92 7.00 9.63 -4.18
CA LYS A 92 8.39 10.13 -4.24
C LYS A 92 8.87 10.64 -2.87
N VAL A 93 8.37 10.01 -1.79
CA VAL A 93 8.73 10.23 -0.38
C VAL A 93 8.85 8.90 0.38
N ALA A 94 9.54 8.91 1.52
CA ALA A 94 9.72 7.75 2.38
C ALA A 94 8.39 7.10 2.80
N ALA A 95 7.33 7.90 3.01
CA ALA A 95 6.02 7.41 3.45
C ALA A 95 5.27 6.55 2.41
N PHE A 96 5.77 6.43 1.17
CA PHE A 96 5.11 5.71 0.08
C PHE A 96 4.60 4.33 0.48
N TYR A 97 5.47 3.46 0.99
CA TYR A 97 5.09 2.11 1.38
C TYR A 97 4.15 2.02 2.58
N PRO A 98 4.49 2.58 3.76
CA PRO A 98 3.61 2.48 4.92
C PRO A 98 2.25 3.14 4.63
N TRP A 99 2.21 4.27 3.93
CA TRP A 99 0.95 4.94 3.64
C TRP A 99 0.02 4.07 2.77
N HIS A 100 0.55 3.53 1.67
CA HIS A 100 -0.22 2.67 0.76
C HIS A 100 -0.60 1.32 1.38
N ARG A 101 0.24 0.78 2.29
CA ARG A 101 -0.08 -0.45 3.05
C ARG A 101 -1.37 -0.28 3.86
N TYR A 102 -1.48 0.80 4.62
CA TYR A 102 -2.71 1.05 5.39
C TYR A 102 -3.88 1.46 4.49
N PHE A 103 -3.62 2.16 3.39
CA PHE A 103 -4.64 2.44 2.37
C PHE A 103 -5.31 1.17 1.83
N LEU A 104 -4.56 0.08 1.64
CA LEU A 104 -5.10 -1.24 1.28
C LEU A 104 -5.95 -1.83 2.40
N LEU A 105 -5.52 -1.74 3.65
CA LEU A 105 -6.27 -2.28 4.81
C LEU A 105 -7.58 -1.54 5.05
N ILE A 106 -7.60 -0.22 4.86
CA ILE A 106 -8.83 0.59 4.87
C ILE A 106 -9.76 0.07 3.78
N ARG A 107 -9.26 -0.18 2.56
CA ARG A 107 -10.05 -0.75 1.46
C ARG A 107 -10.56 -2.15 1.76
N GLU A 108 -9.77 -3.01 2.39
CA GLU A 108 -10.21 -4.35 2.82
C GLU A 108 -11.35 -4.29 3.82
N ARG A 109 -11.26 -3.41 4.82
CA ARG A 109 -12.36 -3.17 5.78
C ARG A 109 -13.64 -2.78 5.04
N ASP A 110 -13.55 -1.82 4.14
CA ASP A 110 -14.73 -1.27 3.45
C ASP A 110 -15.33 -2.27 2.46
N LEU A 111 -14.50 -3.10 1.80
CA LEU A 111 -14.93 -4.22 0.97
C LEU A 111 -15.62 -5.32 1.79
N SER A 112 -15.14 -5.60 3.01
CA SER A 112 -15.76 -6.56 3.94
C SER A 112 -17.16 -6.14 4.34
N GLU A 113 -17.37 -4.85 4.62
CA GLU A 113 -18.71 -4.30 4.85
C GLU A 113 -19.62 -4.35 3.61
N CYS A 114 -19.05 -4.51 2.42
CA CYS A 114 -19.76 -4.75 1.16
C CYS A 114 -19.85 -6.25 0.79
N GLY A 115 -19.48 -7.15 1.71
CA GLY A 115 -19.64 -8.60 1.58
C GLY A 115 -18.44 -9.37 1.03
N TYR A 116 -17.29 -8.73 0.84
CA TYR A 116 -16.04 -9.39 0.44
C TYR A 116 -15.09 -9.53 1.63
N SER A 117 -15.06 -10.70 2.26
CA SER A 117 -14.31 -10.95 3.50
C SER A 117 -12.89 -11.53 3.31
N ASP A 118 -12.48 -11.80 2.07
CA ASP A 118 -11.10 -12.21 1.77
C ASP A 118 -10.18 -10.97 1.75
N GLY A 119 -8.86 -11.18 1.87
CA GLY A 119 -7.88 -10.11 1.66
C GLY A 119 -7.88 -9.64 0.20
N ILE A 120 -7.54 -8.37 -0.04
CA ILE A 120 -7.38 -7.82 -1.38
C ILE A 120 -6.37 -8.69 -2.14
N PRO A 121 -6.75 -9.21 -3.33
CA PRO A 121 -5.84 -9.99 -4.14
C PRO A 121 -4.73 -9.11 -4.70
N TYR A 122 -3.61 -9.74 -5.06
CA TYR A 122 -2.52 -9.08 -5.77
C TYR A 122 -2.43 -9.59 -7.21
N TRP A 123 -1.89 -8.76 -8.11
CA TRP A 123 -1.63 -9.14 -9.50
C TRP A 123 -0.13 -9.29 -9.70
N ASP A 124 0.33 -10.52 -9.94
CA ASP A 124 1.74 -10.76 -10.27
C ASP A 124 2.04 -10.36 -11.71
N TRP A 125 2.30 -9.06 -11.92
CA TRP A 125 2.59 -8.51 -13.25
C TRP A 125 3.81 -9.14 -13.92
N THR A 126 4.69 -9.81 -13.15
CA THR A 126 5.89 -10.43 -13.71
C THR A 126 5.56 -11.57 -14.68
N ARG A 127 4.37 -12.19 -14.51
CA ARG A 127 3.81 -13.21 -15.42
C ARG A 127 3.46 -12.65 -16.80
N ASP A 128 3.16 -11.35 -16.87
CA ASP A 128 2.70 -10.66 -18.07
C ASP A 128 3.77 -9.70 -18.63
N ALA A 129 5.01 -9.85 -18.18
CA ALA A 129 6.13 -8.99 -18.54
C ALA A 129 6.78 -9.34 -19.90
N GLY A 130 7.75 -8.53 -20.30
CA GLY A 130 8.69 -8.83 -21.38
C GLY A 130 8.22 -8.51 -22.81
N SER A 131 6.91 -8.41 -23.07
CA SER A 131 6.42 -7.91 -24.36
C SER A 131 5.07 -7.20 -24.27
N VAL A 132 4.79 -6.31 -25.22
CA VAL A 132 3.50 -5.62 -25.34
C VAL A 132 2.36 -6.63 -25.52
N SER A 133 2.60 -7.72 -26.26
CA SER A 133 1.62 -8.77 -26.49
C SER A 133 1.25 -9.49 -25.20
N ASN A 134 2.24 -9.85 -24.36
CA ASN A 134 1.98 -10.51 -23.08
C ASN A 134 1.11 -9.64 -22.18
N PHE A 135 1.47 -8.35 -22.05
CA PHE A 135 0.69 -7.41 -21.25
C PHE A 135 -0.74 -7.26 -21.76
N LYS A 136 -0.94 -7.00 -23.06
CA LYS A 136 -2.29 -6.80 -23.64
C LYS A 136 -3.16 -8.05 -23.54
N ASN A 137 -2.57 -9.25 -23.50
CA ASN A 137 -3.28 -10.53 -23.38
C ASN A 137 -3.31 -11.07 -21.94
N SER A 138 -2.86 -10.29 -20.94
CA SER A 138 -2.91 -10.69 -19.54
C SER A 138 -4.35 -11.04 -19.14
N LYS A 139 -4.49 -12.11 -18.35
CA LYS A 139 -5.77 -12.51 -17.77
C LYS A 139 -6.35 -11.48 -16.81
N ILE A 140 -5.55 -10.54 -16.31
CA ILE A 140 -6.08 -9.42 -15.52
C ILE A 140 -7.01 -8.52 -16.34
N PHE A 141 -6.86 -8.48 -17.67
CA PHE A 141 -7.68 -7.67 -18.58
C PHE A 141 -8.79 -8.47 -19.30
N ASP A 142 -8.92 -9.75 -18.98
CA ASP A 142 -9.99 -10.61 -19.48
C ASP A 142 -11.35 -10.07 -18.99
N PRO A 143 -12.37 -9.91 -19.85
CA PRO A 143 -13.66 -9.34 -19.45
C PRO A 143 -14.45 -10.19 -18.44
N ASP A 144 -14.28 -11.51 -18.48
CA ASP A 144 -15.08 -12.42 -17.64
C ASP A 144 -14.35 -12.78 -16.35
N THR A 145 -13.03 -12.93 -16.43
CA THR A 145 -12.20 -13.43 -15.32
C THR A 145 -11.28 -12.36 -14.72
N GLY A 146 -11.28 -11.14 -15.24
CA GLY A 146 -10.45 -10.03 -14.81
C GLY A 146 -11.22 -8.71 -14.73
N PHE A 147 -10.56 -7.62 -15.09
CA PHE A 147 -11.03 -6.24 -14.88
C PHE A 147 -11.50 -5.56 -16.17
N GLY A 148 -11.57 -6.30 -17.28
CA GLY A 148 -11.84 -5.77 -18.61
C GLY A 148 -10.62 -5.13 -19.26
N GLY A 149 -10.74 -4.87 -20.56
CA GLY A 149 -9.66 -4.38 -21.42
C GLY A 149 -9.46 -2.87 -21.37
N THR A 150 -8.79 -2.35 -22.40
CA THR A 150 -8.60 -0.93 -22.65
C THR A 150 -9.92 -0.22 -23.04
N GLY A 151 -9.92 1.11 -23.01
CA GLY A 151 -11.07 1.89 -23.47
C GLY A 151 -11.26 1.86 -24.99
N TYR A 152 -12.49 2.08 -25.44
CA TYR A 152 -12.86 2.10 -26.86
C TYR A 152 -13.50 3.44 -27.28
N PRO A 153 -13.15 4.01 -28.46
CA PRO A 153 -12.04 3.60 -29.33
C PRO A 153 -10.69 3.69 -28.61
N GLU A 154 -9.73 2.82 -28.98
CA GLU A 154 -8.38 2.86 -28.38
C GLU A 154 -7.74 4.22 -28.67
N GLY A 155 -7.38 4.93 -27.59
CA GLY A 155 -6.71 6.21 -27.64
C GLY A 155 -5.27 6.15 -27.15
N ASP A 156 -4.75 7.31 -26.79
CA ASP A 156 -3.50 7.51 -26.07
C ASP A 156 -3.74 8.14 -24.68
N ASN A 157 -2.68 8.56 -24.00
CA ASN A 157 -2.82 9.18 -22.68
C ASN A 157 -3.65 10.48 -22.64
N SER A 158 -3.77 11.17 -23.78
CA SER A 158 -4.56 12.39 -23.92
C SER A 158 -5.99 12.12 -24.37
N THR A 159 -6.24 10.93 -24.91
CA THR A 159 -7.50 10.52 -25.54
C THR A 159 -8.04 9.21 -24.96
N ALA A 160 -7.72 8.92 -23.70
CA ALA A 160 -8.20 7.71 -23.04
C ALA A 160 -9.73 7.64 -23.04
N SER A 161 -10.26 6.49 -23.43
CA SER A 161 -11.68 6.28 -23.68
C SER A 161 -12.33 5.42 -22.59
N CYS A 162 -13.66 5.40 -22.55
CA CYS A 162 -14.40 4.61 -21.57
C CYS A 162 -14.09 3.11 -21.70
N VAL A 163 -13.98 2.42 -20.58
CA VAL A 163 -13.99 0.95 -20.55
C VAL A 163 -15.39 0.45 -20.96
N GLU A 164 -15.46 -0.41 -21.97
CA GLU A 164 -16.72 -0.90 -22.56
C GLU A 164 -16.99 -2.40 -22.31
N ASN A 165 -16.07 -3.13 -21.68
CA ASN A 165 -16.25 -4.54 -21.37
C ASN A 165 -15.83 -4.90 -19.93
N GLY A 166 -16.22 -6.10 -19.53
CA GLY A 166 -15.93 -6.65 -18.20
C GLY A 166 -16.70 -5.98 -17.06
N PRO A 167 -16.29 -6.22 -15.80
CA PRO A 167 -17.09 -5.87 -14.63
C PRO A 167 -17.31 -4.38 -14.46
N TYR A 168 -16.44 -3.54 -15.03
CA TYR A 168 -16.45 -2.09 -14.88
C TYR A 168 -16.88 -1.37 -16.16
N ALA A 169 -17.41 -2.08 -17.14
CA ALA A 169 -18.09 -1.47 -18.28
C ALA A 169 -19.19 -0.52 -17.78
N GLY A 170 -19.15 0.74 -18.22
CA GLY A 170 -20.12 1.75 -17.81
C GLY A 170 -19.94 2.31 -16.39
N LEU A 171 -18.88 1.94 -15.66
CA LEU A 171 -18.56 2.53 -14.36
C LEU A 171 -18.42 4.05 -14.50
N ARG A 172 -19.11 4.80 -13.63
CA ARG A 172 -19.03 6.27 -13.53
C ARG A 172 -18.35 6.66 -12.23
N VAL A 173 -17.41 7.60 -12.29
CA VAL A 173 -16.71 8.18 -11.14
C VAL A 173 -17.04 9.67 -11.06
N ASN A 174 -17.02 10.27 -9.86
CA ASN A 174 -17.38 11.68 -9.67
C ASN A 174 -16.19 12.63 -9.56
N PHE A 175 -15.01 12.10 -9.21
CA PHE A 175 -13.79 12.86 -8.97
C PHE A 175 -12.76 12.66 -10.11
N PRO A 176 -11.99 13.68 -10.52
CA PRO A 176 -12.07 15.09 -10.12
C PRO A 176 -13.29 15.82 -10.72
N GLU A 177 -13.90 15.21 -11.73
CA GLU A 177 -15.15 15.61 -12.35
C GLU A 177 -15.91 14.36 -12.79
N PRO A 178 -17.24 14.39 -13.00
CA PRO A 178 -17.99 13.22 -13.44
C PRO A 178 -17.55 12.68 -14.82
N HIS A 179 -17.08 11.44 -14.87
CA HIS A 179 -16.73 10.76 -16.13
C HIS A 179 -16.93 9.23 -16.04
N CYS A 180 -16.84 8.53 -17.16
CA CYS A 180 -16.71 7.08 -17.16
C CYS A 180 -15.30 6.68 -16.75
N LEU A 181 -15.10 5.47 -16.19
CA LEU A 181 -13.76 4.91 -16.03
C LEU A 181 -13.05 4.85 -17.38
N ARG A 182 -11.86 5.46 -17.48
CA ARG A 182 -11.07 5.51 -18.72
C ARG A 182 -9.79 4.69 -18.63
N ARG A 183 -9.48 3.95 -19.69
CA ARG A 183 -8.20 3.25 -19.89
C ARG A 183 -7.64 3.52 -21.28
N SER A 184 -6.33 3.41 -21.41
CA SER A 184 -5.62 3.55 -22.67
C SER A 184 -4.28 2.86 -22.59
N PHE A 185 -4.20 1.61 -23.05
CA PHE A 185 -2.95 0.86 -22.99
C PHE A 185 -1.84 1.58 -23.75
N ASN A 186 -0.89 2.13 -23.00
CA ASN A 186 0.14 3.03 -23.51
C ASN A 186 1.52 2.39 -23.30
N LEU A 187 1.86 1.48 -24.20
CA LEU A 187 3.07 0.67 -24.12
C LEU A 187 4.01 0.98 -25.28
N THR A 188 5.27 1.30 -24.96
CA THR A 188 6.38 1.15 -25.91
C THR A 188 6.90 -0.28 -25.86
N ALA A 189 7.65 -0.72 -26.89
CA ALA A 189 8.16 -2.09 -26.97
C ALA A 189 8.98 -2.51 -25.74
N GLU A 190 9.77 -1.58 -25.19
CA GLU A 190 10.66 -1.81 -24.04
C GLU A 190 9.95 -1.70 -22.68
N LEU A 191 8.78 -1.07 -22.62
CA LEU A 191 8.12 -0.76 -21.35
C LEU A 191 7.91 -2.02 -20.50
N PRO A 192 7.43 -3.17 -21.05
CA PRO A 192 7.28 -4.41 -20.29
C PRO A 192 8.55 -5.06 -19.77
N GLY A 193 9.74 -4.58 -20.17
CA GLY A 193 11.00 -5.00 -19.56
C GLY A 193 11.17 -4.53 -18.10
N ASN A 194 10.42 -3.50 -17.68
CA ASN A 194 10.58 -2.84 -16.37
C ASN A 194 9.94 -3.59 -15.20
N TRP A 195 9.21 -4.69 -15.41
CA TRP A 195 8.60 -5.47 -14.33
C TRP A 195 8.79 -6.98 -14.53
N THR A 196 9.87 -7.37 -15.21
CA THR A 196 10.27 -8.79 -15.28
C THR A 196 10.74 -9.28 -13.90
N SER A 197 10.67 -10.60 -13.66
CA SER A 197 11.17 -11.20 -12.42
C SER A 197 12.65 -10.89 -12.18
N SER A 198 13.46 -10.72 -13.24
CA SER A 198 14.86 -10.29 -13.12
C SER A 198 15.00 -8.88 -12.54
N VAL A 199 14.16 -7.93 -13.00
CA VAL A 199 14.14 -6.57 -12.44
C VAL A 199 13.67 -6.58 -11.00
N VAL A 200 12.61 -7.32 -10.68
CA VAL A 200 12.09 -7.46 -9.31
C VAL A 200 13.15 -8.06 -8.38
N ASN A 201 13.85 -9.10 -8.79
CA ASN A 201 14.90 -9.73 -7.97
C ASN A 201 16.06 -8.77 -7.67
N LYS A 202 16.49 -7.96 -8.65
CA LYS A 202 17.49 -6.91 -8.44
C LYS A 202 17.02 -5.85 -7.45
N ILE A 203 15.75 -5.46 -7.53
CA ILE A 203 15.17 -4.49 -6.58
C ILE A 203 15.19 -5.05 -5.15
N LEU A 204 14.86 -6.34 -4.98
CA LEU A 204 14.88 -6.99 -3.67
C LEU A 204 16.29 -7.15 -3.05
N GLU A 205 17.34 -6.92 -3.83
CA GLU A 205 18.74 -6.97 -3.39
C GLU A 205 19.26 -5.63 -2.85
N TYR A 206 18.54 -4.51 -3.04
CA TYR A 206 18.98 -3.22 -2.51
C TYR A 206 19.17 -3.29 -0.98
N PRO A 207 20.28 -2.76 -0.45
CA PRO A 207 20.66 -2.99 0.94
C PRO A 207 19.82 -2.17 1.92
N ASP A 208 19.42 -0.97 1.52
CA ASP A 208 18.73 0.04 2.34
C ASP A 208 17.35 0.42 1.78
N TYR A 209 16.50 0.98 2.65
CA TYR A 209 15.14 1.38 2.30
C TYR A 209 15.09 2.43 1.19
N ILE A 210 15.93 3.47 1.21
CA ILE A 210 15.91 4.54 0.19
C ILE A 210 16.17 3.99 -1.21
N SER A 211 17.19 3.13 -1.36
CA SER A 211 17.53 2.50 -2.62
C SER A 211 16.43 1.54 -3.09
N PHE A 212 15.89 0.72 -2.19
CA PHE A 212 14.77 -0.18 -2.48
C PHE A 212 13.53 0.60 -2.94
N TRP A 213 13.12 1.59 -2.16
CA TRP A 213 11.92 2.37 -2.38
C TRP A 213 12.00 3.18 -3.67
N ASN A 214 13.07 3.95 -3.88
CA ASN A 214 13.21 4.75 -5.10
C ASN A 214 13.15 3.91 -6.38
N ASN A 215 13.79 2.73 -6.39
CA ASN A 215 13.81 1.89 -7.58
C ASN A 215 12.49 1.13 -7.79
N SER A 216 11.86 0.64 -6.72
CA SER A 216 10.56 -0.02 -6.82
C SER A 216 9.43 0.93 -7.20
N GLU A 217 9.39 2.15 -6.65
CA GLU A 217 8.38 3.14 -7.01
C GLU A 217 8.56 3.65 -8.46
N ARG A 218 9.80 3.91 -8.88
CA ARG A 218 10.08 4.46 -10.22
C ARG A 218 9.99 3.43 -11.34
N ILE A 219 10.33 2.17 -11.08
CA ILE A 219 10.49 1.16 -12.13
C ILE A 219 9.18 0.36 -12.29
N PRO A 220 8.85 -0.67 -11.49
CA PRO A 220 7.60 -1.40 -11.70
C PRO A 220 6.35 -0.56 -11.42
N HIS A 221 6.28 0.19 -10.32
CA HIS A 221 5.08 0.97 -9.97
C HIS A 221 4.71 2.02 -11.03
N ASP A 222 5.58 3.01 -11.28
CA ASP A 222 5.27 4.06 -12.26
C ASP A 222 5.01 3.49 -13.66
N ASN A 223 5.71 2.42 -14.07
CA ASN A 223 5.56 1.88 -15.41
C ASN A 223 4.30 1.01 -15.57
N ILE A 224 3.80 0.34 -14.53
CA ILE A 224 2.49 -0.33 -14.59
C ILE A 224 1.36 0.70 -14.69
N HIS A 225 1.40 1.77 -13.87
CA HIS A 225 0.46 2.89 -14.01
C HIS A 225 0.46 3.48 -15.43
N ARG A 226 1.66 3.67 -16.02
CA ARG A 226 1.82 4.17 -17.40
C ARG A 226 1.33 3.18 -18.45
N ALA A 227 1.53 1.87 -18.24
CA ALA A 227 1.17 0.82 -19.17
C ALA A 227 -0.35 0.69 -19.34
N ILE A 228 -1.10 0.78 -18.23
CA ILE A 228 -2.58 0.74 -18.26
C ILE A 228 -3.15 2.07 -18.81
N GLY A 229 -2.56 3.21 -18.42
CA GLY A 229 -2.99 4.53 -18.87
C GLY A 229 -4.38 4.94 -18.37
N GLY A 230 -4.94 6.00 -18.94
CA GLY A 230 -6.23 6.54 -18.50
C GLY A 230 -6.21 7.03 -17.05
N ASP A 231 -7.23 6.69 -16.26
CA ASP A 231 -7.41 7.23 -14.91
C ASP A 231 -6.32 6.75 -13.94
N VAL A 232 -5.89 5.49 -14.05
CA VAL A 232 -4.86 4.93 -13.15
C VAL A 232 -3.50 5.62 -13.30
N ARG A 233 -3.25 6.33 -14.39
CA ARG A 233 -1.99 7.10 -14.58
C ARG A 233 -2.02 8.46 -13.87
N ARG A 234 -3.21 8.93 -13.46
CA ARG A 234 -3.42 10.27 -12.91
C ARG A 234 -3.27 10.25 -11.39
N GLN A 235 -3.26 11.42 -10.75
CA GLN A 235 -3.19 11.52 -9.29
C GLN A 235 -4.45 11.00 -8.58
N TYR A 236 -5.56 10.86 -9.32
CA TYR A 236 -6.79 10.20 -8.89
C TYR A 236 -6.83 8.73 -9.32
N SER A 237 -5.67 8.08 -9.41
CA SER A 237 -5.52 6.69 -9.83
C SER A 237 -6.38 5.66 -9.09
N PRO A 238 -6.80 5.86 -7.82
CA PRO A 238 -7.73 4.93 -7.16
C PRO A 238 -9.13 4.84 -7.80
N ASN A 239 -9.47 5.73 -8.74
CA ASN A 239 -10.68 5.59 -9.58
C ASN A 239 -10.66 4.31 -10.41
N GLU A 240 -9.48 3.75 -10.68
CA GLU A 240 -9.32 2.47 -11.34
C GLU A 240 -9.31 1.36 -10.29
N PRO A 241 -10.26 0.40 -10.31
CA PRO A 241 -10.26 -0.74 -9.39
C PRO A 241 -8.97 -1.56 -9.38
N LEU A 242 -8.25 -1.66 -10.52
CA LEU A 242 -6.94 -2.32 -10.59
C LEU A 242 -5.86 -1.64 -9.74
N PHE A 243 -6.04 -0.38 -9.32
CA PHE A 243 -5.11 0.32 -8.42
C PHE A 243 -4.81 -0.51 -7.18
N PHE A 244 -5.83 -1.00 -6.48
CA PHE A 244 -5.65 -1.71 -5.21
C PHE A 244 -4.99 -3.07 -5.40
N VAL A 245 -5.28 -3.75 -6.50
CA VAL A 245 -4.66 -5.04 -6.84
C VAL A 245 -3.20 -4.85 -7.27
N HIS A 246 -2.87 -3.76 -7.97
CA HIS A 246 -1.50 -3.36 -8.25
C HIS A 246 -0.73 -3.01 -6.97
N HIS A 247 -1.31 -2.17 -6.10
CA HIS A 247 -0.67 -1.75 -4.86
C HIS A 247 -0.54 -2.89 -3.85
N ALA A 248 -1.40 -3.91 -3.87
CA ALA A 248 -1.17 -5.14 -3.11
C ALA A 248 0.12 -5.86 -3.55
N THR A 249 0.44 -5.88 -4.84
CA THR A 249 1.73 -6.43 -5.31
C THR A 249 2.91 -5.53 -4.93
N ILE A 250 2.73 -4.20 -4.89
CA ILE A 250 3.75 -3.27 -4.37
C ILE A 250 3.99 -3.52 -2.90
N ASP A 251 2.95 -3.60 -2.07
CA ASP A 251 3.07 -3.93 -0.66
C ASP A 251 3.73 -5.31 -0.45
N ARG A 252 3.36 -6.32 -1.25
CA ARG A 252 4.03 -7.63 -1.28
C ARG A 252 5.53 -7.51 -1.54
N LEU A 253 5.95 -6.66 -2.48
CA LEU A 253 7.37 -6.44 -2.76
C LEU A 253 8.12 -5.93 -1.53
N TRP A 254 7.52 -5.02 -0.76
CA TRP A 254 8.10 -4.51 0.47
C TRP A 254 8.13 -5.56 1.58
N THR A 255 7.04 -6.31 1.77
CA THR A 255 7.00 -7.43 2.73
C THR A 255 8.12 -8.43 2.45
N ARG A 256 8.33 -8.81 1.18
CA ARG A 256 9.43 -9.71 0.77
C ARG A 256 10.81 -9.10 1.00
N TRP A 257 10.99 -7.81 0.73
CA TRP A 257 12.25 -7.13 1.00
C TRP A 257 12.56 -7.08 2.50
N GLN A 258 11.55 -6.80 3.34
CA GLN A 258 11.66 -6.81 4.80
C GLN A 258 11.97 -8.22 5.34
N GLY A 259 11.31 -9.25 4.79
CA GLY A 259 11.50 -10.65 5.19
C GLY A 259 12.91 -11.21 4.94
N ARG A 260 13.70 -10.59 4.06
CA ARG A 260 15.09 -11.00 3.78
C ARG A 260 16.08 -10.62 4.90
N ASN A 261 15.74 -9.68 5.76
CA ASN A 261 16.56 -9.29 6.91
C ASN A 261 15.70 -8.63 7.98
N GLU A 262 15.68 -9.19 9.19
CA GLU A 262 14.88 -8.70 10.32
C GLU A 262 15.11 -7.22 10.67
N THR A 263 16.31 -6.68 10.43
CA THR A 263 16.61 -5.26 10.69
C THR A 263 15.79 -4.32 9.80
N ARG A 264 15.29 -4.80 8.65
CA ARG A 264 14.52 -4.01 7.67
C ARG A 264 13.12 -3.65 8.12
N LEU A 265 12.60 -4.28 9.18
CA LEU A 265 11.37 -3.81 9.83
C LEU A 265 11.54 -2.44 10.48
N GLN A 266 12.78 -2.02 10.75
CA GLN A 266 13.09 -0.70 11.31
C GLN A 266 13.87 0.18 10.30
N ASP A 267 14.12 -0.31 9.08
CA ASP A 267 14.79 0.46 8.04
C ASP A 267 13.76 1.36 7.34
N TYR A 268 13.78 2.63 7.72
CA TYR A 268 12.95 3.69 7.18
C TYR A 268 13.74 4.98 7.14
N SER A 269 13.84 5.58 5.96
CA SER A 269 14.57 6.83 5.76
C SER A 269 14.19 7.46 4.42
N GLY A 270 14.50 8.74 4.27
CA GLY A 270 14.26 9.49 3.04
C GLY A 270 13.55 10.81 3.33
N ASN A 271 13.03 11.42 2.27
CA ASN A 271 12.32 12.69 2.35
C ASN A 271 10.85 12.50 2.76
N SER A 272 10.32 13.45 3.55
CA SER A 272 8.91 13.44 3.98
C SER A 272 7.96 14.18 3.03
N VAL A 273 8.50 15.02 2.13
CA VAL A 273 7.74 15.75 1.10
C VAL A 273 8.42 15.62 -0.26
N GLN A 274 7.64 15.57 -1.33
CA GLN A 274 8.15 15.43 -2.69
C GLN A 274 9.05 16.62 -3.08
N ASN A 275 10.00 16.38 -4.00
CA ASN A 275 10.93 17.38 -4.54
C ASN A 275 11.93 18.00 -3.54
N THR A 276 12.17 17.33 -2.40
CA THR A 276 13.29 17.66 -1.50
C THR A 276 14.29 16.50 -1.46
N THR A 277 15.55 16.82 -1.18
CA THR A 277 16.63 15.85 -0.94
C THR A 277 16.94 15.69 0.54
N ALA A 278 16.24 16.43 1.41
CA ALA A 278 16.42 16.33 2.85
C ALA A 278 15.85 14.99 3.36
N ASN A 279 16.71 14.19 4.00
CA ASN A 279 16.31 12.93 4.62
C ASN A 279 15.83 13.20 6.05
N THR A 280 14.55 13.57 6.19
CA THR A 280 13.94 14.01 7.45
C THR A 280 12.79 13.12 7.91
N ALA A 281 12.52 12.02 7.21
CA ALA A 281 11.44 11.11 7.58
C ALA A 281 11.86 10.21 8.75
N GLU A 282 10.99 10.08 9.74
CA GLU A 282 11.21 9.32 10.97
C GLU A 282 10.07 8.32 11.22
N LEU A 283 10.34 7.28 12.02
CA LEU A 283 9.36 6.23 12.32
C LEU A 283 8.17 6.74 13.17
N ASP A 284 8.31 7.85 13.89
CA ASP A 284 7.25 8.48 14.66
C ASP A 284 6.42 9.50 13.87
N ASP A 285 6.78 9.78 12.62
CA ASP A 285 6.01 10.64 11.73
C ASP A 285 4.58 10.13 11.60
N THR A 286 3.61 11.04 11.76
CA THR A 286 2.18 10.73 11.66
C THR A 286 1.71 10.84 10.21
N MET A 287 1.25 9.73 9.64
CA MET A 287 0.63 9.70 8.31
C MET A 287 -0.83 10.11 8.38
N LYS A 288 -1.25 10.94 7.43
CA LYS A 288 -2.59 11.52 7.34
C LYS A 288 -3.47 10.76 6.36
N TYR A 289 -4.75 10.60 6.71
CA TYR A 289 -5.78 9.97 5.85
C TYR A 289 -7.02 10.86 5.63
N LEU A 290 -6.98 12.11 6.10
CA LEU A 290 -8.02 13.13 5.86
C LEU A 290 -9.45 12.67 6.18
N GLY A 291 -9.63 11.91 7.26
CA GLY A 291 -10.93 11.42 7.71
C GLY A 291 -11.37 10.09 7.09
N LEU A 292 -10.67 9.57 6.07
CA LEU A 292 -10.95 8.24 5.50
C LEU A 292 -10.67 7.12 6.52
N ALA A 293 -9.68 7.34 7.39
CA ALA A 293 -9.33 6.50 8.52
C ALA A 293 -8.59 7.32 9.59
N GLU A 294 -8.28 6.67 10.71
CA GLU A 294 -7.43 7.25 11.74
C GLU A 294 -6.00 7.48 11.23
N ASP A 295 -5.39 8.56 11.70
CA ASP A 295 -3.97 8.82 11.44
C ASP A 295 -3.10 7.83 12.23
N ARG A 296 -2.01 7.36 11.63
CA ARG A 296 -1.12 6.37 12.25
C ARG A 296 0.36 6.76 12.12
N PRO A 297 1.19 6.48 13.14
CA PRO A 297 2.64 6.67 13.01
C PRO A 297 3.23 5.61 12.07
N VAL A 298 4.31 5.95 11.36
CA VAL A 298 5.01 5.04 10.44
C VAL A 298 5.35 3.71 11.10
N ALA A 299 5.90 3.73 12.32
CA ALA A 299 6.28 2.55 13.09
C ALA A 299 5.16 1.51 13.23
N SER A 300 3.90 1.96 13.26
CA SER A 300 2.76 1.05 13.41
C SER A 300 2.41 0.26 12.15
N LEU A 301 3.00 0.61 10.99
CA LEU A 301 2.71 0.01 9.69
C LEU A 301 3.89 -0.78 9.12
N MET A 302 5.03 -0.80 9.80
CA MET A 302 6.24 -1.45 9.29
C MET A 302 6.15 -2.97 9.21
N ASP A 303 5.28 -3.59 10.01
CA ASP A 303 5.20 -5.05 10.15
C ASP A 303 3.77 -5.54 9.93
N THR A 304 3.57 -6.38 8.90
CA THR A 304 2.25 -6.91 8.52
C THR A 304 1.63 -7.84 9.57
N LEU A 305 2.40 -8.32 10.55
CA LEU A 305 1.94 -9.26 11.57
C LEU A 305 1.71 -8.62 12.94
N SER A 306 1.88 -7.30 13.08
CA SER A 306 1.70 -6.58 14.34
C SER A 306 0.80 -5.36 14.18
N ASN A 307 0.54 -4.66 15.30
CA ASN A 307 -0.17 -3.38 15.34
C ASN A 307 -1.54 -3.37 14.64
N GLY A 308 -2.24 -4.52 14.67
CA GLY A 308 -3.58 -4.67 14.08
C GLY A 308 -3.62 -4.88 12.57
N LEU A 309 -2.48 -5.05 11.88
CA LEU A 309 -2.43 -5.32 10.44
C LEU A 309 -2.81 -6.79 10.14
N CYS A 310 -2.10 -7.73 10.78
CA CYS A 310 -2.40 -9.17 10.82
C CYS A 310 -2.70 -9.82 9.44
N TYR A 311 -1.78 -9.72 8.49
CA TYR A 311 -1.90 -10.36 7.18
C TYR A 311 -0.57 -10.87 6.60
N LYS A 312 -0.66 -11.77 5.63
CA LYS A 312 0.44 -12.35 4.84
C LYS A 312 0.05 -12.44 3.35
N TYR A 313 1.04 -12.63 2.50
CA TYR A 313 0.87 -13.11 1.13
C TYR A 313 0.98 -14.64 1.09
N ASP A 314 0.30 -15.26 0.13
CA ASP A 314 0.27 -16.72 -0.02
C ASP A 314 1.59 -17.36 -0.43
N ASP A 315 2.60 -16.54 -0.75
CA ASP A 315 3.95 -16.96 -1.12
C ASP A 315 5.04 -16.35 -0.23
N ASP A 316 4.68 -15.86 0.96
CA ASP A 316 5.64 -15.41 1.98
C ASP A 316 6.51 -16.56 2.55
N GLU A 317 6.26 -17.81 2.16
CA GLU A 317 7.01 -19.01 2.60
C GLU A 317 7.92 -19.61 1.50
N GLU A 318 8.06 -18.95 0.33
CA GLU A 318 8.99 -19.34 -0.76
C GLU A 318 10.27 -18.48 -0.82
#